data_AF-X1BE93-F1
#
_entry.id   AF-X1BE93-F1
#
_cell.length_a   1.000
_cell.length_b   1.000
_cell.length_c   1.000
_cell.angle_alpha   90.00
_cell.angle_beta   90.00
_cell.angle_gamma   90.00
#
_symmetry.space_group_name_H-M   'P 1'
#
loop_
_entity.id
_entity.type
_entity.pdbx_description
1 polymer ?
#
loop_
_entity_poly.entity_id
_entity_poly.type
_entity_poly.pdbx_seq_one_letter_code
_entity_poly.pdbx_strand_id
1 'polypeptide(L)'
;MSGRPMSEKMNRLTTNVIETFRKTWSSAPDVISVAPGRVNLIGEHTDYTGGFVLPVAIDREIVFAAKKVPGNTITGFSIDFNEEASCQIGEYDPKHPCGWFRYVMGVLSELERINKTIEGFNFTVGGNVPIGSGLSSSGALEMAVNTAMECLLGFQLNDKEAALLCQRAENNFV
;
A
#
# COMPACT_ATOMS: atom_id res chain seq x y z
N MET A 1 -23.14 -0.64 -3.48
CA MET A 1 -22.47 -1.62 -2.60
C MET A 1 -22.42 -1.03 -1.21
N SER A 2 -23.17 -1.58 -0.26
CA SER A 2 -23.15 -1.15 1.14
C SER A 2 -21.86 -1.65 1.80
N GLY A 3 -20.99 -0.73 2.23
CA GLY A 3 -19.75 -1.06 2.94
C GLY A 3 -20.03 -1.88 4.20
N ARG A 4 -19.21 -2.91 4.46
CA ARG A 4 -19.29 -3.66 5.71
C ARG A 4 -19.06 -2.72 6.90
N PRO A 5 -19.77 -2.89 8.02
CA PRO A 5 -19.50 -2.13 9.23
C PRO A 5 -18.07 -2.41 9.71
N MET A 6 -17.34 -1.33 9.96
CA MET A 6 -15.92 -1.31 10.33
C MET A 6 -15.76 -1.71 11.81
N SER A 7 -14.83 -2.62 12.13
CA SER A 7 -14.64 -3.09 13.52
C SER A 7 -14.04 -2.00 14.42
N GLU A 8 -14.25 -2.06 15.74
CA GLU A 8 -13.67 -1.07 16.68
C GLU A 8 -12.14 -0.98 16.60
N LYS A 9 -11.45 -2.11 16.40
CA LYS A 9 -10.00 -2.14 16.21
C LYS A 9 -9.57 -1.43 14.93
N MET A 10 -10.31 -1.62 13.85
CA MET A 10 -10.10 -0.90 12.59
C MET A 10 -10.18 0.61 12.81
N ASN A 11 -11.25 1.05 13.48
CA ASN A 11 -11.49 2.47 13.72
C ASN A 11 -10.31 3.10 14.50
N ARG A 12 -9.69 2.36 15.44
CA ARG A 12 -8.49 2.83 16.16
C ARG A 12 -7.25 2.93 15.26
N LEU A 13 -6.96 1.90 14.45
CA LEU A 13 -5.80 1.92 13.56
C LEU A 13 -5.90 3.05 12.54
N THR A 14 -7.05 3.17 11.87
CA THR A 14 -7.30 4.24 10.91
C THR A 14 -7.21 5.62 11.56
N THR A 15 -7.78 5.80 12.76
CA THR A 15 -7.67 7.05 13.51
C THR A 15 -6.22 7.40 13.82
N ASN A 16 -5.42 6.44 14.29
CA ASN A 16 -4.01 6.65 14.59
C ASN A 16 -3.22 7.08 13.34
N VAL A 17 -3.47 6.47 12.19
CA VAL A 17 -2.83 6.85 10.91
C VAL A 17 -3.22 8.27 10.51
N ILE A 18 -4.51 8.64 10.60
CA ILE A 18 -4.97 10.00 10.27
C ILE A 18 -4.37 11.04 11.23
N GLU A 19 -4.33 10.76 12.52
CA GLU A 19 -3.76 11.67 13.52
C GLU A 19 -2.25 11.85 13.31
N THR A 20 -1.54 10.76 13.02
CA THR A 20 -0.10 10.82 12.72
C THR A 20 0.14 11.59 11.42
N PHE A 21 -0.65 11.33 10.36
CA PHE A 21 -0.60 12.10 9.13
C PHE A 21 -0.76 13.61 9.39
N ARG A 22 -1.76 13.99 10.19
CA ARG A 22 -1.99 15.42 10.53
C ARG A 22 -0.82 16.03 11.29
N LYS A 23 -0.21 15.28 12.22
CA LYS A 23 0.94 15.73 12.99
C LYS A 23 2.17 15.88 12.10
N THR A 24 2.45 14.91 11.24
CA THR A 24 3.64 14.90 10.35
C THR A 24 3.53 15.95 9.26
N TRP A 25 2.37 16.10 8.61
CA TRP A 25 2.21 16.92 7.40
C TRP A 25 1.43 18.22 7.62
N SER A 26 1.03 18.51 8.86
CA SER A 26 0.23 19.70 9.21
C SER A 26 -1.02 19.90 8.33
N SER A 27 -1.60 18.81 7.82
CA SER A 27 -2.71 18.81 6.88
C SER A 27 -3.54 17.53 7.01
N ALA A 28 -4.78 17.55 6.50
CA ALA A 28 -5.61 16.34 6.42
C ALA A 28 -5.29 15.56 5.12
N PRO A 29 -5.32 14.21 5.17
CA PRO A 29 -5.16 13.40 3.96
C PRO A 29 -6.35 13.61 3.01
N ASP A 30 -6.10 13.52 1.71
CA ASP A 30 -7.14 13.58 0.69
C ASP A 30 -7.80 12.21 0.51
N VAL A 31 -7.02 11.13 0.68
CA VAL A 31 -7.49 9.74 0.57
C VAL A 31 -6.99 8.91 1.74
N ILE A 32 -7.78 7.90 2.09
CA ILE A 32 -7.41 6.84 3.02
C ILE A 32 -7.81 5.53 2.35
N SER A 33 -6.88 4.60 2.28
CA SER A 33 -7.11 3.24 1.80
C SER A 33 -6.73 2.25 2.88
N VAL A 34 -7.35 1.08 2.80
CA VAL A 34 -7.12 0.00 3.75
C VAL A 34 -7.11 -1.32 3.01
N ALA A 35 -6.13 -2.16 3.28
CA ALA A 35 -6.03 -3.49 2.69
C ALA A 35 -5.69 -4.53 3.78
N PRO A 36 -6.42 -5.66 3.82
CA PRO A 36 -6.16 -6.73 4.78
C PRO A 36 -4.94 -7.56 4.36
N GLY A 37 -4.23 -8.09 5.36
CA GLY A 37 -3.34 -9.23 5.18
C GLY A 37 -4.14 -10.48 4.82
N ARG A 38 -3.43 -11.55 4.47
CA ARG A 38 -4.05 -12.86 4.20
C ARG A 38 -3.28 -13.99 4.85
N VAL A 39 -3.96 -15.12 4.99
CA VAL A 39 -3.34 -16.42 5.24
C VAL A 39 -3.80 -17.39 4.17
N ASN A 40 -2.90 -18.24 3.67
CA ASN A 40 -3.27 -19.37 2.84
C ASN A 40 -3.73 -20.51 3.73
N LEU A 41 -4.96 -20.99 3.55
CA LEU A 41 -5.45 -22.19 4.23
C LEU A 41 -4.86 -23.46 3.59
N ILE A 42 -4.74 -23.47 2.27
CA ILE A 42 -4.12 -24.54 1.47
C ILE A 42 -3.67 -24.00 0.11
N GLY A 43 -2.75 -24.71 -0.54
CA GLY A 43 -2.26 -24.38 -1.88
C GLY A 43 -0.96 -23.58 -1.88
N GLU A 44 -0.20 -23.59 -0.79
CA GLU A 44 1.12 -22.95 -0.76
C GLU A 44 2.00 -23.50 -1.89
N HIS A 45 2.78 -22.64 -2.53
CA HIS A 45 3.66 -22.99 -3.65
C HIS A 45 2.98 -23.50 -4.93
N THR A 46 1.65 -23.37 -5.03
CA THR A 46 0.91 -23.78 -6.24
C THR A 46 0.51 -22.62 -7.13
N ASP A 47 0.46 -21.40 -6.60
CA ASP A 47 0.09 -20.18 -7.32
C ASP A 47 0.99 -19.87 -8.51
N TYR A 48 2.31 -19.97 -8.33
CA TYR A 48 3.27 -19.74 -9.43
C TYR A 48 3.37 -20.89 -10.44
N THR A 49 2.74 -22.05 -10.15
CA THR A 49 2.66 -23.19 -11.07
C THR A 49 1.31 -23.31 -11.76
N GLY A 50 0.41 -22.34 -11.56
CA GLY A 50 -0.95 -22.34 -12.13
C GLY A 50 -1.92 -23.29 -11.41
N GLY A 51 -1.57 -23.73 -10.19
CA GLY A 51 -2.43 -24.52 -9.32
C GLY A 51 -3.44 -23.68 -8.55
N PHE A 52 -4.24 -24.34 -7.71
CA PHE A 52 -5.31 -23.70 -6.93
C PHE A 52 -4.82 -23.29 -5.54
N VAL A 53 -5.22 -22.08 -5.13
CA VAL A 53 -4.99 -21.57 -3.77
C VAL A 53 -6.31 -21.30 -3.05
N LEU A 54 -6.29 -21.40 -1.71
CA LEU A 54 -7.41 -21.01 -0.86
C LEU A 54 -6.96 -19.99 0.20
N PRO A 55 -6.79 -18.71 -0.19
CA PRO A 55 -6.49 -17.64 0.75
C PRO A 55 -7.73 -17.16 1.50
N VAL A 56 -7.53 -16.68 2.72
CA VAL A 56 -8.53 -15.94 3.49
C VAL A 56 -7.90 -14.66 4.02
N ALA A 57 -8.59 -13.53 3.82
CA ALA A 57 -8.23 -12.26 4.43
C ALA A 57 -8.38 -12.35 5.96
N ILE A 58 -7.40 -11.84 6.70
CA ILE A 58 -7.40 -11.85 8.17
C ILE A 58 -7.93 -10.53 8.74
N ASP A 59 -8.19 -10.50 10.04
CA ASP A 59 -8.64 -9.31 10.78
C ASP A 59 -7.52 -8.31 11.09
N ARG A 60 -6.51 -8.26 10.20
CA ARG A 60 -5.32 -7.42 10.31
C ARG A 60 -5.03 -6.77 8.98
N GLU A 61 -4.64 -5.51 9.01
CA GLU A 61 -4.70 -4.62 7.85
C GLU A 61 -3.56 -3.61 7.85
N ILE A 62 -3.29 -3.07 6.67
CA ILE A 62 -2.46 -1.89 6.43
C ILE A 62 -3.38 -0.73 6.08
N VAL A 63 -3.19 0.42 6.73
CA VAL A 63 -3.87 1.67 6.41
C VAL A 63 -2.86 2.63 5.79
N PHE A 64 -3.23 3.23 4.66
CA PHE A 64 -2.42 4.18 3.92
C PHE A 64 -3.21 5.47 3.70
N ALA A 65 -2.74 6.58 4.27
CA ALA A 65 -3.35 7.90 4.14
C ALA A 65 -2.44 8.81 3.33
N ALA A 66 -2.97 9.48 2.31
CA ALA A 66 -2.15 10.26 1.38
C ALA A 66 -2.83 11.55 0.94
N LYS A 67 -2.00 12.51 0.51
CA LYS A 67 -2.40 13.84 0.05
C LYS A 67 -1.52 14.27 -1.11
N LYS A 68 -2.10 14.80 -2.18
CA LYS A 68 -1.31 15.40 -3.27
C LYS A 68 -0.59 16.66 -2.78
N VAL A 69 0.64 16.84 -3.22
CA VAL A 69 1.41 18.06 -2.96
C VAL A 69 2.03 18.56 -4.26
N PRO A 70 2.21 19.89 -4.43
CA PRO A 70 2.92 20.42 -5.58
C PRO A 70 4.37 19.91 -5.64
N GLY A 71 4.87 19.66 -6.85
CA GLY A 71 6.26 19.25 -7.08
C GLY A 71 6.40 17.80 -7.53
N ASN A 72 7.63 17.30 -7.47
CA ASN A 72 8.02 16.01 -8.02
C ASN A 72 8.54 15.03 -6.95
N THR A 73 8.25 15.30 -5.69
CA THR A 73 8.73 14.49 -4.55
C THR A 73 7.58 13.66 -3.99
N ILE A 74 7.89 12.41 -3.67
CA ILE A 74 7.05 11.53 -2.88
C ILE A 74 7.70 11.40 -1.51
N THR A 75 6.98 11.74 -0.44
CA THR A 75 7.50 11.64 0.93
C THR A 75 6.54 10.85 1.80
N GLY A 76 7.06 9.83 2.49
CA GLY A 76 6.28 8.92 3.30
C GLY A 76 6.79 8.82 4.72
N PHE A 77 5.88 8.65 5.67
CA PHE A 77 6.21 8.30 7.05
C PHE A 77 5.57 6.96 7.42
N SER A 78 6.39 6.03 7.91
CA SER A 78 5.91 4.76 8.45
C SER A 78 5.81 4.83 9.97
N ILE A 79 4.61 4.58 10.51
CA ILE A 79 4.38 4.51 11.96
C ILE A 79 5.09 3.30 12.55
N ASP A 80 5.02 2.16 11.88
CA ASP A 80 5.49 0.88 12.40
C ASP A 80 7.02 0.84 12.51
N PHE A 81 7.72 1.56 11.64
CA PHE A 81 9.18 1.71 11.66
C PHE A 81 9.64 3.02 12.32
N ASN A 82 8.73 3.98 12.53
CA ASN A 82 9.05 5.34 12.95
C ASN A 82 10.15 5.98 12.06
N GLU A 83 9.97 5.84 10.76
CA GLU A 83 10.93 6.26 9.73
C GLU A 83 10.25 7.11 8.65
N GLU A 84 10.97 8.12 8.17
CA GLU A 84 10.61 8.90 6.98
C GLU A 84 11.45 8.43 5.79
N ALA A 85 10.84 8.36 4.61
CA ALA A 85 11.52 8.05 3.35
C ALA A 85 11.00 8.96 2.24
N SER A 86 11.85 9.24 1.24
CA SER A 86 11.43 10.03 0.08
C SER A 86 12.17 9.63 -1.19
N CYS A 87 11.56 9.91 -2.33
CA CYS A 87 12.19 9.81 -3.65
C CYS A 87 11.61 10.87 -4.61
N GLN A 88 12.28 11.08 -5.74
CA GLN A 88 11.72 11.83 -6.85
C GLN A 88 10.86 10.88 -7.71
N ILE A 89 9.78 11.41 -8.28
CA ILE A 89 8.94 10.67 -9.23
C ILE A 89 9.80 10.20 -10.41
N GLY A 90 9.68 8.93 -10.77
CA GLY A 90 10.48 8.27 -11.80
C GLY A 90 11.88 7.83 -11.34
N GLU A 91 12.36 8.28 -10.18
CA GLU A 91 13.66 7.90 -9.60
C GLU A 91 13.46 6.86 -8.49
N TYR A 92 12.98 5.69 -8.88
CA TYR A 92 12.70 4.59 -7.96
C TYR A 92 13.93 3.67 -7.82
N ASP A 93 14.48 3.56 -6.61
CA ASP A 93 15.63 2.69 -6.32
C ASP A 93 15.21 1.37 -5.62
N PRO A 94 15.35 0.20 -6.29
CA PRO A 94 15.16 -1.13 -5.68
C PRO A 94 16.03 -1.38 -4.44
N LYS A 95 17.14 -0.65 -4.29
CA LYS A 95 18.10 -0.80 -3.19
C LYS A 95 17.93 0.24 -2.08
N HIS A 96 16.89 1.07 -2.14
CA HIS A 96 16.65 2.12 -1.16
C HIS A 96 16.71 1.60 0.29
N PRO A 97 17.36 2.28 1.25
CA PRO A 97 17.60 1.73 2.58
C PRO A 97 16.31 1.39 3.36
N CYS A 98 15.25 2.19 3.20
CA CYS A 98 13.95 1.89 3.80
C CYS A 98 13.22 0.81 3.01
N GLY A 99 13.25 -0.44 3.51
CA GLY A 99 12.67 -1.59 2.83
C GLY A 99 11.16 -1.49 2.59
N TRP A 100 10.41 -0.93 3.54
CA TRP A 100 8.96 -0.72 3.40
C TRP A 100 8.62 0.24 2.24
N PHE A 101 9.50 1.21 1.97
CA PHE A 101 9.29 2.20 0.92
C PHE A 101 9.52 1.63 -0.48
N ARG A 102 10.29 0.54 -0.60
CA ARG A 102 10.50 -0.17 -1.88
C ARG A 102 9.20 -0.70 -2.46
N TYR A 103 8.30 -1.23 -1.63
CA TYR A 103 6.98 -1.70 -2.07
C TYR A 103 6.12 -0.56 -2.63
N VAL A 104 6.17 0.63 -1.99
CA VAL A 104 5.48 1.82 -2.50
C VAL A 104 6.03 2.20 -3.87
N MET A 105 7.36 2.30 -3.98
CA MET A 105 8.03 2.61 -5.25
C MET A 105 7.75 1.58 -6.36
N GLY A 106 7.70 0.29 -6.02
CA GLY A 106 7.36 -0.76 -6.97
C GLY A 106 5.97 -0.58 -7.58
N VAL A 107 4.97 -0.26 -6.76
CA VAL A 107 3.61 0.02 -7.24
C VAL A 107 3.58 1.25 -8.12
N LEU A 108 4.25 2.33 -7.72
CA LEU A 108 4.34 3.56 -8.54
C LEU A 108 5.02 3.31 -9.88
N SER A 109 6.12 2.53 -9.89
CA SER A 109 6.82 2.14 -11.11
C SER A 109 5.92 1.36 -12.07
N GLU A 110 5.13 0.42 -11.58
CA GLU A 110 4.18 -0.34 -12.42
C GLU A 110 2.99 0.50 -12.89
N LEU A 111 2.54 1.46 -12.10
CA LEU A 111 1.50 2.42 -12.51
C LEU A 111 1.99 3.31 -13.65
N GLU A 112 3.23 3.79 -13.61
CA GLU A 112 3.83 4.54 -14.72
C GLU A 112 3.95 3.70 -15.99
N ARG A 113 4.29 2.40 -15.88
CA ARG A 113 4.35 1.48 -17.03
C ARG A 113 3.02 1.29 -17.74
N ILE A 114 1.90 1.51 -17.05
CA ILE A 114 0.55 1.51 -17.66
C ILE A 114 0.05 2.94 -17.96
N ASN A 115 0.98 3.89 -18.13
CA ASN A 115 0.75 5.29 -18.51
C ASN A 115 -0.08 6.08 -17.49
N LYS A 116 0.03 5.79 -16.19
CA LYS A 116 -0.50 6.68 -15.15
C LYS A 116 0.55 7.72 -14.80
N THR A 117 0.16 8.99 -14.85
CA THR A 117 1.03 10.09 -14.42
C THR A 117 0.97 10.21 -12.90
N ILE A 118 2.11 10.02 -12.25
CA ILE A 118 2.27 10.23 -10.81
C ILE A 118 2.55 11.71 -10.57
N GLU A 119 1.92 12.27 -9.55
CA GLU A 119 2.16 13.63 -9.05
C GLU A 119 2.80 13.54 -7.65
N GLY A 120 3.41 14.63 -7.17
CA GLY A 120 3.97 14.66 -5.82
C GLY A 120 2.90 14.36 -4.77
N PHE A 121 3.22 13.56 -3.75
CA PHE A 121 2.31 13.31 -2.64
C PHE A 121 3.06 13.02 -1.34
N ASN A 122 2.43 13.42 -0.24
CA ASN A 122 2.83 13.01 1.10
C ASN A 122 1.91 11.90 1.58
N PHE A 123 2.45 10.93 2.33
CA PHE A 123 1.66 9.86 2.89
C PHE A 123 2.13 9.40 4.27
N THR A 124 1.22 8.73 4.97
CA THR A 124 1.52 8.02 6.22
C THR A 124 0.93 6.63 6.13
N VAL A 125 1.73 5.65 6.55
CA VAL A 125 1.34 4.24 6.56
C VAL A 125 1.52 3.64 7.94
N GLY A 126 0.61 2.76 8.32
CA GLY A 126 0.71 1.96 9.53
C GLY A 126 -0.19 0.74 9.46
N GLY A 127 0.13 -0.30 10.22
CA GLY A 127 -0.58 -1.57 10.14
C GLY A 127 -0.55 -2.38 11.42
N ASN A 128 -1.35 -3.43 11.45
CA ASN A 128 -1.32 -4.43 12.52
C ASN A 128 -1.08 -5.87 12.00
N VAL A 129 -0.77 -6.02 10.71
CA VAL A 129 -0.25 -7.26 10.12
C VAL A 129 1.19 -7.47 10.61
N PRO A 130 1.52 -8.60 11.27
CA PRO A 130 2.87 -8.83 11.76
C PRO A 130 3.87 -8.90 10.61
N ILE A 131 4.89 -8.07 10.69
CA ILE A 131 5.97 -7.99 9.71
C ILE A 131 6.76 -9.31 9.72
N GLY A 132 7.05 -9.87 8.54
CA GLY A 132 7.87 -11.07 8.40
C GLY A 132 7.21 -12.38 8.85
N SER A 133 5.90 -12.38 9.12
CA SER A 133 5.17 -13.55 9.62
C SER A 133 4.63 -14.50 8.55
N GLY A 134 4.86 -14.21 7.27
CA GLY A 134 4.21 -14.93 6.16
C GLY A 134 2.73 -14.59 5.98
N LEU A 135 2.19 -13.60 6.71
CA LEU A 135 0.78 -13.15 6.59
C LEU A 135 0.57 -12.09 5.48
N SER A 136 1.46 -12.07 4.49
CA SER A 136 1.40 -11.19 3.31
C SER A 136 1.29 -9.69 3.64
N SER A 137 2.11 -9.20 4.56
CA SER A 137 2.18 -7.76 4.88
C SER A 137 2.62 -6.90 3.70
N SER A 138 3.47 -7.43 2.80
CA SER A 138 3.89 -6.76 1.56
C SER A 138 2.71 -6.56 0.60
N GLY A 139 2.03 -7.64 0.24
CA GLY A 139 0.86 -7.57 -0.64
C GLY A 139 -0.27 -6.70 -0.09
N ALA A 140 -0.49 -6.68 1.23
CA ALA A 140 -1.44 -5.74 1.85
C ALA A 140 -0.99 -4.28 1.67
N LEU A 141 0.29 -3.98 1.88
CA LEU A 141 0.84 -2.64 1.64
C LEU A 141 0.68 -2.22 0.18
N GLU A 142 1.05 -3.08 -0.77
CA GLU A 142 0.95 -2.78 -2.20
C GLU A 142 -0.50 -2.53 -2.65
N MET A 143 -1.44 -3.35 -2.18
CA MET A 143 -2.86 -3.18 -2.47
C MET A 143 -3.41 -1.87 -1.88
N ALA A 144 -3.00 -1.49 -0.66
CA ALA A 144 -3.36 -0.21 -0.07
C ALA A 144 -2.80 0.95 -0.91
N VAL A 145 -1.53 0.89 -1.31
CA VAL A 145 -0.90 1.90 -2.18
C VAL A 145 -1.66 2.01 -3.51
N ASN A 146 -1.92 0.91 -4.21
CA ASN A 146 -2.65 0.93 -5.48
C ASN A 146 -4.04 1.57 -5.32
N THR A 147 -4.79 1.17 -4.29
CA THR A 147 -6.13 1.70 -4.01
C THR A 147 -6.10 3.20 -3.71
N ALA A 148 -5.11 3.67 -2.96
CA ALA A 148 -4.91 5.10 -2.70
C ALA A 148 -4.59 5.86 -4.00
N MET A 149 -3.74 5.29 -4.87
CA MET A 149 -3.36 5.92 -6.13
C MET A 149 -4.50 5.97 -7.15
N GLU A 150 -5.33 4.94 -7.24
CA GLU A 150 -6.57 4.95 -8.02
C GLU A 150 -7.45 6.15 -7.65
N CYS A 151 -7.63 6.36 -6.34
CA CYS A 151 -8.42 7.47 -5.81
C CYS A 151 -7.75 8.84 -6.04
N LEU A 152 -6.45 8.97 -5.78
CA LEU A 152 -5.73 10.24 -5.96
C LEU A 152 -5.67 10.64 -7.44
N LEU A 153 -5.40 9.71 -8.35
CA LEU A 153 -5.18 9.99 -9.77
C LEU A 153 -6.47 9.90 -10.60
N GLY A 154 -7.58 9.44 -10.01
CA GLY A 154 -8.89 9.40 -10.66
C GLY A 154 -9.01 8.32 -11.73
N PHE A 155 -8.53 7.11 -11.46
CA PHE A 155 -8.71 5.94 -12.31
C PHE A 155 -9.11 4.72 -11.47
N GLN A 156 -9.47 3.62 -12.13
CA GLN A 156 -9.80 2.37 -11.45
C GLN A 156 -9.34 1.20 -12.32
N LEU A 157 -8.65 0.24 -11.71
CA LEU A 157 -8.38 -1.07 -12.28
C LEU A 157 -9.44 -2.05 -11.82
N ASN A 158 -9.66 -3.13 -12.57
CA ASN A 158 -10.42 -4.24 -12.02
C ASN A 158 -9.57 -5.03 -11.00
N ASP A 159 -10.22 -5.80 -10.13
CA ASP A 159 -9.55 -6.53 -9.04
C ASP A 159 -8.38 -7.40 -9.52
N LYS A 160 -8.52 -8.03 -10.69
CA LYS A 160 -7.47 -8.88 -11.28
C LYS A 160 -6.30 -8.04 -11.77
N GLU A 161 -6.55 -6.92 -12.44
CA GLU A 161 -5.53 -6.00 -12.90
C GLU A 161 -4.74 -5.41 -11.72
N ALA A 162 -5.43 -4.99 -10.66
CA ALA A 162 -4.81 -4.48 -9.44
C ALA A 162 -3.92 -5.55 -8.79
N ALA A 163 -4.42 -6.77 -8.60
CA ALA A 163 -3.65 -7.87 -8.02
C ALA A 163 -2.42 -8.23 -8.86
N LEU A 164 -2.55 -8.29 -10.20
CA LEU A 164 -1.43 -8.56 -11.10
C LEU A 164 -0.43 -7.39 -11.12
N LEU A 165 -0.88 -6.15 -10.94
CA LEU A 165 0.00 -4.99 -10.84
C LEU A 165 0.85 -5.06 -9.58
N CYS A 166 0.24 -5.31 -8.42
CA CYS A 166 0.97 -5.47 -7.15
C CYS A 166 1.93 -6.66 -7.22
N GLN A 167 1.52 -7.80 -7.78
CA GLN A 167 2.42 -8.94 -7.98
C GLN A 167 3.63 -8.59 -8.86
N ARG A 168 3.43 -7.82 -9.94
CA ARG A 168 4.55 -7.34 -10.77
C ARG A 168 5.45 -6.37 -10.02
N ALA A 169 4.88 -5.50 -9.19
CA ALA A 169 5.65 -4.59 -8.35
C ALA A 169 6.58 -5.37 -7.42
N GLU A 170 6.07 -6.38 -6.71
CA GLU A 170 6.88 -7.24 -5.83
C GLU A 170 7.97 -7.95 -6.63
N ASN A 171 7.62 -8.61 -7.73
CA ASN A 171 8.58 -9.43 -8.51
C ASN A 171 9.64 -8.64 -9.28
N ASN A 172 9.29 -7.45 -9.80
CA ASN A 172 10.18 -6.70 -10.69
C ASN A 172 11.03 -5.66 -9.95
N PHE A 173 10.66 -5.30 -8.71
CA PHE A 173 11.22 -4.15 -8.03
C PHE A 173 11.79 -4.45 -6.64
N VAL A 174 11.20 -5.39 -5.90
CA VAL A 174 11.60 -5.70 -4.50
C VAL A 174 12.59 -6.86 -4.45
#